data_AF-A0A6F8ZP37-F1
#
_entry.id   AF-A0A6F8ZP37-F1
#
_cell.length_a   1.000
_cell.length_b   1.000
_cell.length_c   1.000
_cell.angle_alpha   90.00
_cell.angle_beta   90.00
_cell.angle_gamma   90.00
#
_symmetry.space_group_name_H-M   'P 1'
#
loop_
_entity.id
_entity.type
_entity.pdbx_description
1 polymer ?
#
loop_
_entity_poly.entity_id
_entity_poly.type
_entity_poly.pdbx_seq_one_letter_code
_entity_poly.pdbx_strand_id
1 'polypeptide(L)' 'MTHSEDQCREAISLMKHSSDEETVKQKMKLTFEYRKKMTHNPSKCSTILTEFLHFLDVKGL' A
#
# COMPACT_ATOMS: atom_id res chain seq x y z
N MET A 1 -4.34 -20.19 8.49
CA MET A 1 -3.06 -19.48 8.28
C MET A 1 -3.37 -18.03 7.97
N THR A 2 -3.79 -17.24 8.97
CA THR A 2 -4.24 -15.83 8.83
C THR A 2 -3.15 -14.88 9.29
N HIS A 3 -1.92 -15.11 8.83
CA HIS A 3 -0.74 -14.39 9.35
C HIS A 3 -0.67 -12.94 8.86
N SER A 4 -1.44 -12.53 7.84
CA SER A 4 -1.36 -11.19 7.24
C SER A 4 -2.29 -10.15 7.88
N GLU A 5 -3.49 -10.53 8.34
CA GLU A 5 -4.46 -9.55 8.86
C GLU A 5 -4.03 -8.97 10.21
N ASP A 6 -3.52 -9.83 11.10
CA ASP A 6 -2.99 -9.39 12.40
C ASP A 6 -1.73 -8.52 12.23
N GLN A 7 -0.85 -8.86 11.27
CA GLN A 7 0.33 -8.05 10.95
C GLN A 7 -0.05 -6.70 10.34
N CYS A 8 -1.05 -6.65 9.47
CA CYS A 8 -1.59 -5.40 8.94
C CYS A 8 -2.19 -4.53 10.06
N ARG A 9 -2.96 -5.14 10.97
CA ARG A 9 -3.56 -4.42 12.11
C ARG A 9 -2.50 -3.86 13.04
N GLU A 10 -1.46 -4.63 13.31
CA GLU A 10 -0.33 -4.22 14.17
C GLU A 10 0.48 -3.09 13.52
N ALA A 11 0.77 -3.18 12.22
CA ALA A 11 1.46 -2.12 11.49
C ALA A 11 0.64 -0.81 11.46
N ILE A 12 -0.68 -0.89 11.27
CA ILE A 12 -1.59 0.27 11.30
C ILE A 12 -1.64 0.88 12.71
N SER A 13 -1.69 0.05 13.74
CA SER A 13 -1.65 0.48 15.15
C SER A 13 -0.34 1.23 15.45
N LEU A 14 0.79 0.67 15.03
CA LEU A 14 2.11 1.27 15.21
C LEU A 14 2.26 2.59 14.44
N MET A 15 1.67 2.71 13.25
CA MET A 15 1.60 3.97 12.50
C MET A 15 0.69 5.03 13.16
N LYS A 16 -0.41 4.61 13.81
CA LYS A 16 -1.31 5.51 14.55
C LYS A 16 -0.72 6.02 15.86
N HIS A 17 0.14 5.21 16.49
CA HIS A 17 0.70 5.49 17.81
C HIS A 17 2.18 5.90 17.77
N SER A 18 2.82 5.87 16.60
CA SER A 18 4.15 6.45 16.39
C SER A 18 4.02 7.97 16.29
N SER A 19 4.65 8.67 17.23
CA SER A 19 4.81 10.13 17.24
C SER A 19 6.01 10.60 16.40
N ASP A 20 6.67 9.68 15.68
CA ASP A 20 7.79 10.02 14.80
C ASP A 20 7.27 10.36 13.40
N GLU A 21 6.89 11.63 13.27
CA GLU A 21 6.40 12.23 12.03
C GLU A 21 7.37 12.03 10.85
N GLU A 22 8.68 11.96 11.11
CA GLU A 22 9.70 11.72 10.08
C GLU A 22 9.57 10.30 9.51
N THR A 23 9.48 9.29 10.37
CA THR A 23 9.27 7.90 9.95
C THR A 23 7.96 7.73 9.19
N VAL A 24 6.88 8.37 9.62
CA VAL A 24 5.59 8.33 8.91
C VAL A 24 5.74 8.94 7.51
N LYS A 25 6.33 10.14 7.40
CA LYS A 25 6.55 10.81 6.11
C LYS A 25 7.45 10.00 5.18
N GLN A 26 8.52 9.40 5.70
CA GLN A 26 9.39 8.54 4.90
C GLN A 26 8.65 7.31 4.36
N LYS A 27 7.87 6.61 5.20
CA LYS A 27 7.07 5.46 4.77
C LYS A 27 5.99 5.85 3.75
N MET A 28 5.34 6.99 3.93
CA MET A 28 4.38 7.51 2.96
C MET A 28 5.05 7.80 1.60
N LYS A 29 6.22 8.45 1.61
CA LYS A 29 6.98 8.75 0.38
C LYS A 29 7.41 7.48 -0.35
N LEU A 30 7.93 6.48 0.36
CA LEU A 30 8.33 5.21 -0.23
C LEU A 30 7.14 4.47 -0.86
N THR A 31 6.00 4.45 -0.16
CA THR A 31 4.76 3.84 -0.66
C THR A 31 4.27 4.54 -1.93
N PHE A 32 4.33 5.87 -1.97
CA PHE A 32 3.94 6.65 -3.14
C PHE A 32 4.85 6.35 -4.35
N GLU A 33 6.16 6.36 -4.16
CA GLU A 33 7.12 6.08 -5.23
C GLU A 33 7.00 4.65 -5.78
N TYR A 34 6.78 3.67 -4.91
CA TYR A 34 6.52 2.29 -5.31
C TYR A 34 5.28 2.19 -6.21
N ARG A 35 4.17 2.79 -5.79
CA ARG A 35 2.91 2.83 -6.56
C ARG A 35 3.08 3.53 -7.89
N LYS A 36 3.74 4.69 -7.88
CA LYS A 36 4.04 5.46 -9.10
C LYS A 36 4.83 4.61 -10.09
N LYS A 37 5.87 3.89 -9.64
CA LYS A 37 6.68 3.02 -10.51
C LYS A 37 5.90 1.84 -11.08
N MET A 38 4.93 1.30 -10.35
CA MET A 38 4.06 0.24 -10.88
C MET A 38 3.17 0.72 -12.01
N THR A 39 2.56 1.90 -11.89
CA THR A 39 1.71 2.48 -12.95
C THR A 39 2.51 2.79 -14.22
N HIS A 40 3.75 3.27 -14.08
CA HIS A 40 4.59 3.63 -15.22
C HIS A 40 5.37 2.45 -15.82
N ASN A 41 5.31 1.26 -15.22
CA ASN A 41 5.98 0.08 -15.75
C ASN A 41 4.96 -0.81 -16.48
N PRO A 42 4.99 -0.87 -17.83
CA PRO A 42 4.02 -1.63 -18.63
C PRO A 42 3.96 -3.11 -18.24
N SER A 43 5.09 -3.69 -17.82
CA SER A 43 5.19 -5.10 -17.42
C SER A 43 4.56 -5.40 -16.04
N LYS A 44 4.45 -4.39 -15.18
CA LYS A 44 3.85 -4.51 -13.83
C LYS A 44 2.48 -3.88 -13.73
N CYS A 45 2.05 -3.15 -14.76
CA CYS A 45 0.76 -2.47 -14.77
C CYS A 45 -0.41 -3.46 -14.62
N SER A 46 -0.31 -4.68 -15.18
CA SER A 46 -1.32 -5.74 -14.99
C SER A 46 -1.48 -6.19 -13.53
N THR A 47 -0.39 -6.18 -12.75
CA THR A 47 -0.44 -6.55 -11.32
C THR A 47 -1.04 -5.45 -10.43
N ILE A 48 -1.26 -4.24 -10.96
CA ILE A 48 -1.81 -3.14 -10.16
C ILE A 48 -3.24 -3.43 -9.69
N LEU A 49 -4.04 -4.10 -10.54
CA LEU A 49 -5.43 -4.41 -10.23
C LEU A 49 -5.55 -5.52 -9.17
N THR A 50 -4.56 -6.41 -9.09
CA THR A 50 -4.50 -7.48 -8.08
C THR A 50 -3.92 -7.01 -6.75
N GLU A 51 -2.93 -6.12 -6.78
CA GLU A 51 -2.28 -5.57 -5.58
C GLU A 51 -3.16 -4.50 -4.89
N PHE A 52 -3.96 -3.77 -5.67
CA PHE A 52 -4.89 -2.78 -5.17
C PHE A 52 -6.32 -3.24 -5.43
N LEU A 53 -6.79 -4.16 -4.58
CA LEU A 53 -8.15 -4.76 -4.63
C LEU A 53 -9.27 -3.71 -4.78
N HIS A 54 -9.09 -2.51 -4.24
CA HIS A 54 -10.07 -1.43 -4.40
C HIS A 54 -10.29 -0.97 -5.85
N PHE A 55 -9.37 -1.21 -6.80
CA PHE A 55 -9.65 -0.95 -8.21
C PHE A 55 -10.63 -1.94 -8.83
N LEU A 56 -10.70 -3.19 -8.31
CA LEU A 56 -11.67 -4.19 -8.76
C LEU A 56 -13.08 -3.89 -8.21
N ASP A 57 -13.17 -3.18 -7.08
CA ASP A 57 -14.43 -2.73 -6.49
C ASP A 57 -15.02 -1.50 -7.20
N VAL A 58 -14.23 -0.79 -8.03
CA VAL A 58 -14.71 0.35 -8.82
C VAL A 58 -15.39 -0.18 -10.09
N LYS A 59 -16.73 -0.18 -10.09
CA LYS A 59 -17.50 -0.54 -11.29
C LYS A 59 -17.14 0.39 -12.46
N GLY A 60 -16.67 -0.20 -13.56
CA GLY A 60 -16.42 0.50 -14.83
C GLY A 60 -14.97 0.97 -15.04
N LEU A 61 -14.03 0.53 -14.20
CA LEU A 61 -12.60 0.53 -14.49
C LEU A 61 -12.23 -0.71 -15.33
#